data_AF-A0A1X0R4Q7-F1
#
_entry.id   AF-A0A1X0R4Q7-F1
#
_cell.length_a   1.000
_cell.length_b   1.000
_cell.length_c   1.000
_cell.angle_alpha   90.00
_cell.angle_beta   90.00
_cell.angle_gamma   90.00
#
_symmetry.space_group_name_H-M   'P 1'
#
loop_
_entity.id
_entity.type
_entity.pdbx_description
1 polymer ?
#
loop_
_entity_poly.entity_id
_entity_poly.type
_entity_poly.pdbx_seq_one_letter_code
_entity_poly.pdbx_strand_id
1 'polypeptide(L)'
;MLTSQGWKYKEGLGKEGQGRRHPIATVFKQDRLCIGHENSGRKVVTHTHQEIEKKAIERQRKMEEQKKDPGKEIAKKAKAESRKRVAMLHYLKQ
;
A
#
# COMPACT_ATOMS: atom_id res chain seq x y z
N MET A 1 6.11 -11.89 -11.82
CA MET A 1 5.00 -12.36 -12.66
C MET A 1 3.90 -11.29 -12.71
N LEU A 2 3.24 -11.13 -13.86
CA LEU A 2 2.50 -9.93 -14.34
C LEU A 2 3.35 -8.65 -14.46
N THR A 3 3.91 -8.12 -13.37
CA THR A 3 4.76 -6.91 -13.44
C THR A 3 6.01 -7.13 -14.30
N SER A 4 6.61 -8.33 -14.20
CA SER A 4 7.72 -8.76 -15.06
C SER A 4 7.34 -8.96 -16.53
N GLN A 5 6.04 -9.02 -16.84
CA GLN A 5 5.51 -9.12 -18.20
C GLN A 5 5.05 -7.74 -18.72
N GLY A 6 5.37 -6.65 -18.00
CA GLY A 6 5.03 -5.29 -18.40
C GLY A 6 3.69 -4.77 -17.88
N TRP A 7 2.96 -5.53 -17.07
CA TRP A 7 1.71 -5.05 -16.48
C TRP A 7 1.95 -3.93 -15.46
N LYS A 8 1.18 -2.85 -15.56
CA LYS A 8 1.23 -1.69 -14.67
C LYS A 8 -0.03 -1.62 -13.81
N TYR A 9 0.13 -1.42 -12.51
CA TYR A 9 -0.98 -1.42 -11.55
C TYR A 9 -2.09 -0.39 -11.87
N LYS A 10 -1.73 0.77 -12.45
CA LYS A 10 -2.69 1.83 -12.78
C LYS A 10 -3.53 1.54 -14.02
N GLU A 11 -3.16 0.52 -14.80
CA GLU A 11 -3.76 0.20 -16.09
C GLU A 11 -4.52 -1.13 -16.03
N GLY A 12 -5.52 -1.26 -16.90
CA GLY A 12 -6.19 -2.52 -17.15
C GLY A 12 -5.32 -3.51 -17.93
N LEU A 13 -5.82 -4.74 -18.10
CA LEU A 13 -5.23 -5.70 -19.04
C LEU A 13 -5.75 -5.46 -20.47
N GLY A 14 -5.08 -6.05 -21.46
CA GLY A 14 -5.42 -5.89 -22.88
C GLY A 14 -4.49 -4.93 -23.61
N LYS A 15 -4.54 -4.93 -24.94
CA LYS A 15 -3.62 -4.18 -25.82
C LYS A 15 -3.54 -2.69 -25.48
N GLU A 16 -4.68 -2.09 -25.13
CA GLU A 16 -4.82 -0.66 -24.82
C GLU A 16 -5.12 -0.43 -23.33
N GLY A 17 -4.99 -1.46 -22.49
CA GLY A 17 -5.37 -1.39 -21.08
C GLY A 17 -6.88 -1.28 -20.86
N GLN A 18 -7.70 -1.74 -21.82
CA GLN A 18 -9.16 -1.63 -21.82
C GLN A 18 -9.85 -2.52 -20.77
N GLY A 19 -9.15 -3.53 -20.27
CA GLY A 19 -9.65 -4.44 -19.25
C GLY A 19 -9.91 -3.72 -17.93
N ARG A 20 -10.81 -4.28 -17.11
CA ARG A 20 -11.02 -3.74 -15.78
C ARG A 20 -9.76 -3.94 -14.93
N ARG A 21 -9.34 -2.87 -14.26
CA ARG A 21 -8.22 -2.88 -13.32
C ARG A 21 -8.53 -3.63 -12.03
N HIS A 22 -9.76 -3.51 -11.55
CA HIS A 22 -10.22 -4.12 -10.30
C HIS A 22 -11.23 -5.22 -10.55
N PRO A 23 -11.24 -6.27 -9.70
CA PRO A 23 -12.25 -7.31 -9.76
C PRO A 23 -13.65 -6.75 -9.49
N ILE A 24 -14.65 -7.39 -10.08
CA ILE A 24 -16.06 -7.03 -9.88
C ILE A 24 -16.46 -7.48 -8.48
N ALA A 25 -17.00 -6.54 -7.68
CA ALA A 25 -17.52 -6.85 -6.36
C ALA A 25 -18.74 -7.77 -6.49
N THR A 26 -18.76 -8.87 -5.75
CA THR A 26 -19.92 -9.75 -5.67
C THR A 26 -20.61 -9.57 -4.33
N VAL A 27 -21.93 -9.76 -4.35
CA VAL A 27 -22.76 -9.74 -3.14
C VAL A 27 -23.10 -11.18 -2.79
N PHE A 28 -22.75 -11.60 -1.59
CA PHE A 28 -23.14 -12.92 -1.10
C PHE A 28 -24.56 -12.89 -0.58
N LYS A 29 -25.37 -13.80 -1.10
CA LYS A 29 -26.67 -14.12 -0.53
C LYS A 29 -26.44 -15.00 0.70
N GLN A 30 -26.89 -14.53 1.86
CA GLN A 30 -26.70 -15.23 3.14
C GLN A 30 -28.01 -15.79 3.71
N ASP A 31 -29.13 -15.38 3.17
CA ASP A 31 -30.46 -15.78 3.59
C ASP A 31 -30.98 -16.98 2.78
N ARG A 32 -32.11 -17.52 3.22
CA ARG A 32 -32.84 -18.58 2.49
C ARG A 32 -34.05 -18.06 1.72
N LEU A 33 -34.27 -16.74 1.70
CA LEU A 33 -35.40 -16.11 1.02
C LEU A 33 -35.21 -16.15 -0.50
N CYS A 34 -36.31 -16.06 -1.23
CA CYS A 34 -36.24 -16.00 -2.70
C CYS A 34 -35.68 -14.67 -3.19
N ILE A 35 -35.22 -14.66 -4.44
CA ILE A 35 -34.76 -13.44 -5.10
C ILE A 35 -35.93 -12.45 -5.20
N GLY A 36 -35.68 -11.17 -4.92
CA GLY A 36 -36.68 -10.11 -4.99
C GLY A 36 -37.45 -9.88 -3.68
N HIS A 37 -37.19 -10.65 -2.62
CA HIS A 37 -37.77 -10.41 -1.32
C HIS A 37 -37.27 -9.08 -0.73
N GLU A 38 -38.20 -8.23 -0.29
CA GLU A 38 -37.93 -6.85 0.17
C GLU A 38 -36.95 -6.81 1.35
N ASN A 39 -37.05 -7.80 2.25
CA ASN A 39 -36.24 -7.87 3.46
C ASN A 39 -35.10 -8.89 3.33
N SER A 40 -34.18 -8.66 2.38
CA SER A 40 -33.00 -9.52 2.13
C SER A 40 -31.82 -9.29 3.08
N GLY A 41 -32.02 -8.51 4.15
CA GLY A 41 -31.02 -8.22 5.17
C GLY A 41 -29.83 -7.39 4.65
N ARG A 42 -28.73 -7.41 5.42
CA ARG A 42 -27.49 -6.69 5.06
C ARG A 42 -26.75 -7.45 3.97
N LYS A 43 -26.48 -6.77 2.85
CA LYS A 43 -25.67 -7.29 1.75
C LYS A 43 -24.20 -7.36 2.17
N VAL A 44 -23.63 -8.55 2.19
CA VAL A 44 -22.20 -8.74 2.42
C VAL A 44 -21.47 -8.71 1.08
N VAL A 45 -20.65 -7.68 0.89
CA VAL A 45 -19.86 -7.44 -0.33
C VAL A 45 -18.47 -8.04 -0.14
N THR A 46 -17.94 -8.76 -1.13
CA THR A 46 -16.60 -9.38 -1.05
C THR A 46 -15.47 -8.38 -0.88
N HIS A 47 -15.50 -7.33 -1.68
CA HIS A 47 -14.46 -6.32 -1.75
C HIS A 47 -15.03 -5.04 -2.33
N THR A 48 -14.53 -3.91 -1.86
CA THR A 48 -14.84 -2.61 -2.43
C THR A 48 -13.61 -2.03 -3.13
N HIS A 49 -13.86 -1.13 -4.10
CA HIS A 49 -12.79 -0.41 -4.78
C HIS A 49 -11.88 0.33 -3.79
N GLN A 50 -12.48 0.99 -2.80
CA GLN A 50 -11.75 1.77 -1.78
C GLN A 50 -10.82 0.90 -0.94
N GLU A 51 -11.27 -0.29 -0.53
CA GLU A 51 -10.45 -1.23 0.23
C GLU A 51 -9.25 -1.74 -0.58
N ILE A 52 -9.45 -2.01 -1.88
CA ILE A 52 -8.38 -2.47 -2.76
C ILE A 52 -7.31 -1.38 -2.92
N GLU A 53 -7.73 -0.13 -3.17
CA GLU A 53 -6.81 1.01 -3.26
C GLU A 53 -6.03 1.23 -1.97
N LYS A 54 -6.74 1.20 -0.83
CA LYS A 54 -6.11 1.36 0.49
C LYS A 54 -5.03 0.30 0.73
N LYS A 55 -5.32 -0.96 0.41
CA LYS A 55 -4.35 -2.07 0.51
C LYS A 55 -3.16 -1.88 -0.44
N ALA A 56 -3.39 -1.37 -1.64
CA ALA A 56 -2.31 -1.12 -2.60
C ALA A 56 -1.35 -0.03 -2.13
N ILE A 57 -1.89 1.08 -1.58
CA ILE A 57 -1.10 2.17 -0.99
C ILE A 57 -0.29 1.66 0.21
N GLU A 58 -0.92 0.88 1.09
CA GLU A 58 -0.23 0.31 2.26
C GLU A 58 0.92 -0.62 1.84
N ARG A 59 0.71 -1.44 0.82
CA ARG A 59 1.77 -2.29 0.26
C ARG A 59 2.92 -1.47 -0.32
N GLN A 60 2.63 -0.39 -1.04
CA GLN A 60 3.68 0.50 -1.57
C GLN A 60 4.52 1.12 -0.45
N ARG A 61 3.87 1.65 0.60
CA ARG A 61 4.55 2.20 1.78
C ARG A 61 5.47 1.18 2.45
N LYS A 62 4.98 -0.05 2.66
CA LYS A 62 5.80 -1.13 3.24
C LYS A 62 7.01 -1.49 2.37
N MET A 63 6.85 -1.52 1.04
CA MET A 63 7.98 -1.75 0.14
C MET A 63 9.00 -0.61 0.15
N GLU A 64 8.55 0.64 0.26
CA GLU A 64 9.44 1.80 0.40
C GLU A 64 10.20 1.79 1.72
N GLU A 65 9.54 1.41 2.82
CA GLU A 65 10.18 1.24 4.13
C GLU A 65 11.24 0.13 4.09
N GLN A 66 10.94 -1.01 3.47
CA GLN A 66 11.90 -2.12 3.34
C GLN A 66 13.11 -1.78 2.46
N LYS A 67 12.96 -0.85 1.50
CA LYS A 67 14.07 -0.38 0.66
C LYS A 67 15.02 0.58 1.38
N LYS A 68 14.64 1.11 2.54
CA LYS A 68 15.56 1.96 3.33
C LYS A 68 16.66 1.07 3.89
N ASP A 69 17.87 1.26 3.36
CA ASP A 69 19.07 0.60 3.86
C ASP A 69 19.31 1.04 5.32
N PRO A 70 19.17 0.11 6.30
CA PRO A 70 19.34 0.45 7.70
C PRO A 70 20.77 0.96 7.99
N GLY A 71 21.77 0.50 7.24
CA GLY A 71 23.16 0.94 7.37
C GLY A 71 23.36 2.41 7.03
N LYS A 72 22.70 2.91 5.96
CA LYS A 72 22.75 4.33 5.58
C LYS A 72 22.11 5.24 6.63
N GLU A 73 20.99 4.81 7.20
CA GLU A 73 20.31 5.53 8.29
C GLU A 73 21.19 5.60 9.55
N ILE A 74 21.81 4.49 9.94
CA ILE A 74 22.72 4.41 11.09
C ILE A 74 23.96 5.30 10.86
N ALA A 75 24.59 5.22 9.69
CA ALA A 75 25.75 6.04 9.35
C ALA A 75 25.43 7.55 9.37
N LYS A 76 24.24 7.94 8.88
CA LYS A 76 23.77 9.33 8.92
C LYS A 76 23.58 9.82 10.35
N LYS A 77 23.01 8.99 11.24
CA LYS A 77 22.85 9.30 12.66
C LYS A 77 24.20 9.45 13.36
N ALA A 78 25.12 8.51 13.16
CA ALA A 78 26.47 8.57 13.75
C ALA A 78 27.24 9.83 13.32
N LYS A 79 27.16 10.22 12.05
CA LYS A 79 27.79 11.45 11.53
C LYS A 79 27.17 12.71 12.14
N ALA A 80 25.85 12.73 12.33
CA ALA A 80 25.17 13.84 12.98
C ALA A 80 25.54 13.96 14.46
N GLU A 81 25.65 12.84 15.17
CA GLU A 81 26.07 12.82 16.58
C GLU A 81 27.52 13.29 16.73
N SER A 82 28.43 12.79 15.87
CA SER A 82 29.82 13.23 15.84
C SER A 82 29.93 14.75 15.65
N ARG A 83 29.19 15.33 14.70
CA ARG A 83 29.15 16.79 14.48
C ARG A 83 28.68 17.55 15.72
N LYS A 84 27.63 17.07 16.40
CA LYS A 84 27.15 17.68 17.65
C LYS A 84 28.21 17.62 18.75
N ARG A 85 28.90 16.48 18.88
CA ARG A 85 29.98 16.29 19.85
C ARG A 85 31.12 17.28 19.61
N VAL A 86 31.54 17.42 18.36
CA VAL A 86 32.60 18.38 17.97
C VAL A 86 32.18 19.82 18.27
N ALA A 87 30.95 20.21 17.92
CA ALA A 87 30.43 21.54 18.23
C ALA A 87 30.39 21.82 19.74
N MET A 88 29.98 20.83 20.54
CA MET A 88 29.94 20.94 22.01
C MET A 88 31.36 21.08 22.60
N LEU A 89 32.33 20.30 22.10
CA LEU A 89 33.73 20.41 22.52
C LEU A 89 34.34 21.77 22.18
N HIS A 90 33.98 22.34 21.03
CA HIS A 90 34.42 23.67 20.64
C HIS A 90 33.82 24.76 21.56
N TYR A 91 32.56 24.61 21.94
CA TYR A 91 31.88 25.54 22.86
C TYR A 91 32.52 25.52 24.27
N LEU A 92 32.86 24.35 24.79
CA LEU A 92 33.48 24.20 26.13
C LEU A 92 34.95 24.64 26.22
N LYS A 93 35.60 24.86 25.08
CA LYS A 93 37.00 25.32 24.99
C LYS A 93 37.13 26.85 24.88
N GLN A 94 36.02 27.56 24.69
CA GLN A 94 35.92 29.02 24.83
C GLN A 94 35.56 29.38 26.28
#